data_AF-A0A2M7XFQ4-F1
#
_entry.id   AF-A0A2M7XFQ4-F1
#
_cell.length_a   1.000
_cell.length_b   1.000
_cell.length_c   1.000
_cell.angle_alpha   90.00
_cell.angle_beta   90.00
_cell.angle_gamma   90.00
#
_symmetry.space_group_name_H-M   'P 1'
#
loop_
_entity.id
_entity.type
_entity.pdbx_description
1 polymer ?
#
loop_
_entity_poly.entity_id
_entity_poly.type
_entity_poly.pdbx_seq_one_letter_code
_entity_poly.pdbx_strand_id
1 'polypeptide(L)'
;MHMPYRTWFPFILIGVAVSFTLFVATFWQPTISRTVQIPPVELPVVMSPTTSQYETEINTIVITFETTGSAESAYTSLLDLRVPAEFKEFHFNLVVAFGDFKLGNTASGQARLDLLKKATPWLNQ
;
A
#
# COMPACT_ATOMS: atom_id res chain seq x y z
N MET A 1 76.96 22.63 -17.94
CA MET A 1 75.56 22.41 -18.37
C MET A 1 75.06 21.12 -17.73
N HIS A 2 74.20 21.22 -16.72
CA HIS A 2 73.51 20.06 -16.13
C HIS A 2 72.02 20.34 -16.18
N MET A 3 71.29 19.56 -16.98
CA MET A 3 69.83 19.63 -17.04
C MET A 3 69.26 18.93 -15.79
N PRO A 4 68.46 19.60 -14.95
CA PRO A 4 67.84 18.97 -13.78
C PRO A 4 66.59 18.20 -14.23
N TYR A 5 66.75 17.00 -14.80
CA TYR A 5 65.65 16.13 -15.23
C TYR A 5 64.93 15.38 -14.09
N ARG A 6 65.09 15.81 -12.83
CA ARG A 6 64.92 14.93 -11.66
C ARG A 6 63.69 15.17 -10.78
N THR A 7 62.85 16.17 -11.07
CA THR A 7 61.69 16.50 -10.21
C THR A 7 60.32 16.26 -10.85
N TRP A 8 60.23 15.96 -12.14
CA TRP A 8 58.95 15.80 -12.85
C TRP A 8 58.45 14.35 -12.88
N PHE A 9 59.36 13.40 -12.73
CA PHE A 9 59.07 11.96 -12.72
C PHE A 9 57.97 11.53 -11.72
N PRO A 10 57.93 12.00 -10.46
CA PRO A 10 56.88 11.55 -9.53
C PRO A 10 55.48 11.98 -9.96
N PHE A 11 55.32 13.15 -10.59
CA PHE A 11 54.02 13.66 -11.03
C PHE A 11 53.47 12.86 -12.22
N ILE A 12 54.34 12.48 -13.16
CA ILE A 12 53.96 11.64 -14.30
C ILE A 12 53.53 10.26 -13.82
N LEU A 13 54.26 9.69 -12.84
CA LEU A 13 53.99 8.36 -12.31
C LEU A 13 52.63 8.32 -11.56
N ILE A 14 52.29 9.37 -10.82
CA ILE A 14 50.97 9.53 -10.19
C ILE A 14 49.86 9.62 -11.24
N GLY A 15 50.04 10.44 -12.28
CA GLY A 15 49.05 10.60 -13.35
C GLY A 15 48.76 9.29 -14.10
N VAL A 16 49.80 8.49 -14.38
CA VAL A 16 49.67 7.19 -15.02
C VAL A 16 48.99 6.17 -14.10
N ALA A 17 49.34 6.14 -12.81
CA ALA A 17 48.74 5.22 -11.85
C ALA A 17 47.23 5.46 -11.69
N VAL A 18 46.79 6.72 -11.59
CA VAL A 18 45.35 7.07 -11.49
C VAL A 18 44.60 6.73 -12.77
N SER A 19 45.20 6.97 -13.93
CA SER A 19 44.58 6.63 -15.21
C SER A 19 44.42 5.12 -15.39
N PHE A 20 45.42 4.35 -14.94
CA PHE A 20 45.41 2.89 -15.03
C PHE A 20 44.37 2.25 -14.09
N THR A 21 44.21 2.74 -12.87
CA THR A 21 43.19 2.21 -11.94
C THR A 21 41.78 2.45 -12.44
N LEU A 22 41.51 3.64 -13.01
CA LEU A 22 40.22 3.94 -13.64
C LEU A 22 39.97 3.04 -14.86
N PHE A 23 40.99 2.82 -15.69
CA PHE A 23 40.87 1.94 -16.84
C PHE A 23 40.52 0.50 -16.44
N VAL A 24 41.24 -0.08 -15.48
CA VAL A 24 40.95 -1.43 -14.98
C VAL A 24 39.56 -1.52 -14.35
N ALA A 25 39.14 -0.52 -13.57
CA ALA A 25 37.81 -0.50 -12.95
C ALA A 25 36.67 -0.51 -13.97
N THR A 26 36.85 0.13 -15.14
CA THR A 26 35.83 0.15 -16.21
C THR A 26 35.83 -1.13 -17.06
N PHE A 27 36.99 -1.74 -17.29
CA PHE A 27 37.10 -2.91 -18.16
C PHE A 27 36.90 -4.25 -17.45
N TRP A 28 37.13 -4.31 -16.13
CA TRP A 28 37.01 -5.52 -15.32
C TRP A 28 35.76 -5.53 -14.44
N GLN A 29 34.66 -4.92 -14.91
CA GLN A 29 33.37 -5.24 -14.30
C GLN A 29 32.92 -6.61 -14.82
N PRO A 30 32.91 -7.67 -13.99
CA PRO A 30 32.24 -8.89 -14.38
C PRO A 30 30.78 -8.54 -14.57
N THR A 31 30.28 -8.66 -15.80
CA THR A 31 28.85 -8.57 -16.07
C THR A 31 28.17 -9.72 -15.34
N ILE A 32 27.78 -9.49 -14.09
CA ILE A 32 26.96 -10.44 -13.32
C ILE A 32 25.56 -10.37 -13.95
N SER A 33 25.38 -11.13 -15.03
CA SER A 33 24.05 -11.44 -15.56
C SER A 33 23.41 -12.43 -14.61
N ARG A 34 22.95 -11.94 -13.45
CA ARG A 34 22.05 -12.70 -12.59
C ARG A 34 20.68 -12.60 -13.24
N THR A 35 20.41 -13.47 -14.21
CA THR A 35 19.04 -13.81 -14.56
C THR A 35 18.43 -14.47 -13.32
N VAL A 36 17.80 -13.66 -12.48
CA VAL A 36 16.98 -14.14 -11.37
C VAL A 36 15.80 -14.83 -12.03
N GLN A 37 15.85 -16.15 -12.09
CA GLN A 37 14.72 -16.97 -12.48
C GLN A 37 13.75 -16.94 -11.29
N ILE A 38 12.90 -15.90 -11.26
CA ILE A 38 11.82 -15.78 -10.28
C ILE A 38 10.87 -16.93 -10.61
N PRO A 39 10.67 -17.93 -9.73
CA PRO A 39 9.63 -18.93 -9.95
C PRO A 39 8.30 -18.19 -10.11
N PRO A 40 7.38 -18.66 -10.98
CA PRO A 40 6.09 -18.02 -11.14
C PRO A 40 5.46 -17.91 -9.75
N VAL A 41 5.29 -16.67 -9.28
CA VAL A 41 4.55 -16.40 -8.06
C VAL A 41 3.12 -16.78 -8.39
N GLU A 42 2.69 -17.96 -7.96
CA GLU A 42 1.27 -18.25 -7.79
C GLU A 42 0.76 -17.23 -6.78
N LEU A 43 0.27 -16.10 -7.29
CA LEU A 43 -0.46 -15.16 -6.46
C LEU A 43 -1.60 -15.97 -5.85
N PRO A 44 -1.76 -15.99 -4.51
CA PRO A 44 -2.95 -16.57 -3.93
C PRO A 44 -4.12 -15.91 -4.62
N VAL A 45 -4.97 -16.71 -5.28
CA VAL A 45 -6.22 -16.21 -5.86
C VAL A 45 -7.09 -15.81 -4.68
N VAL A 46 -6.90 -14.58 -4.21
CA VAL A 46 -7.74 -13.97 -3.20
C VAL A 46 -9.05 -13.68 -3.90
N MET A 47 -9.95 -14.66 -3.89
CA MET A 47 -11.29 -14.48 -4.41
C MET A 47 -11.93 -13.29 -3.67
N SER A 48 -12.38 -12.30 -4.42
CA SER A 48 -13.25 -11.26 -3.88
C SER A 48 -14.49 -11.92 -3.28
N PRO A 49 -14.98 -11.45 -2.13
CA PRO A 49 -16.21 -11.99 -1.56
C PRO A 49 -17.35 -11.81 -2.56
N THR A 50 -18.29 -12.75 -2.53
CA THR A 50 -19.51 -12.59 -3.32
C THR A 50 -20.32 -11.41 -2.77
N THR A 51 -21.12 -10.76 -3.63
CA THR A 51 -22.04 -9.68 -3.25
C THR A 51 -22.89 -10.07 -2.03
N SER A 52 -23.48 -11.27 -2.03
CA SER A 52 -24.33 -11.75 -0.93
C SER A 52 -23.57 -11.90 0.40
N GLN A 53 -22.31 -12.36 0.37
CA GLN A 53 -21.48 -12.44 1.58
C GLN A 53 -21.20 -11.05 2.14
N TYR A 54 -20.79 -10.12 1.26
CA TYR A 54 -20.53 -8.74 1.65
C TYR A 54 -21.77 -8.06 2.25
N GLU A 55 -22.93 -8.18 1.62
CA GLU A 55 -24.19 -7.62 2.13
C GLU A 55 -24.55 -8.18 3.52
N THR A 56 -24.38 -9.49 3.71
CA THR A 56 -24.65 -10.17 4.99
C THR A 56 -23.71 -9.69 6.10
N GLU A 57 -22.42 -9.53 5.79
CA GLU A 57 -21.42 -9.04 6.75
C GLU A 57 -21.71 -7.58 7.13
N ILE A 58 -22.05 -6.73 6.16
CA ILE A 58 -22.45 -5.34 6.43
C ILE A 58 -23.71 -5.28 7.31
N ASN A 59 -24.74 -6.06 7.00
CA ASN A 59 -25.97 -6.11 7.82
C ASN A 59 -25.66 -6.54 9.25
N THR A 60 -24.80 -7.56 9.41
CA THR A 60 -24.35 -8.01 10.72
C THR A 60 -23.67 -6.89 11.51
N ILE A 61 -22.79 -6.11 10.86
CA ILE A 61 -22.10 -4.98 11.50
C ILE A 61 -23.09 -3.88 11.92
N VAL A 62 -24.02 -3.51 11.05
CA VAL A 62 -25.01 -2.45 11.33
C VAL A 62 -25.96 -2.87 12.45
N ILE A 63 -26.51 -4.08 12.40
CA ILE A 63 -27.39 -4.61 13.47
C ILE A 63 -26.64 -4.70 14.80
N THR A 64 -25.38 -5.15 14.78
CA THR A 64 -24.55 -5.22 15.98
C THR A 64 -24.32 -3.82 16.56
N PHE A 65 -24.06 -2.82 15.72
CA PHE A 65 -23.95 -1.43 16.17
C PHE A 65 -25.25 -0.94 16.80
N GLU A 66 -26.39 -1.16 16.16
CA GLU A 66 -27.70 -0.72 16.68
C GLU A 66 -28.02 -1.38 18.03
N THR A 67 -27.61 -2.63 18.21
CA THR A 67 -27.84 -3.38 19.44
C THR A 67 -26.91 -2.97 20.57
N THR A 68 -25.63 -2.70 20.26
CA THR A 68 -24.58 -2.48 21.27
C THR A 68 -24.25 -1.01 21.49
N GLY A 69 -24.54 -0.15 20.54
CA GLY A 69 -24.07 1.24 20.48
C GLY A 69 -22.56 1.38 20.23
N SER A 70 -21.83 0.30 19.97
CA SER A 70 -20.37 0.31 19.87
C SER A 70 -19.88 0.77 18.48
N ALA A 71 -19.70 2.08 18.33
CA ALA A 71 -19.15 2.66 17.09
C ALA A 71 -17.73 2.17 16.79
N GLU A 72 -16.89 1.97 17.82
CA GLU A 72 -15.51 1.49 17.68
C GLU A 72 -15.45 0.09 17.05
N SER A 73 -16.31 -0.82 17.53
CA SER A 73 -16.38 -2.20 17.04
C SER A 73 -16.86 -2.24 15.60
N ALA A 74 -17.89 -1.46 15.27
CA ALA A 74 -18.44 -1.40 13.92
C ALA A 74 -17.44 -0.80 12.92
N TYR A 75 -16.78 0.31 13.31
CA TYR A 75 -15.75 0.94 12.49
C TYR A 75 -14.58 -0.01 12.19
N THR A 76 -14.07 -0.70 13.22
CA THR A 76 -12.97 -1.65 13.04
C THR A 76 -13.38 -2.82 12.14
N SER A 77 -14.59 -3.36 12.35
CA SER A 77 -15.12 -4.46 11.53
C SER A 77 -15.26 -4.08 10.05
N LEU A 78 -15.61 -2.83 9.75
CA LEU A 78 -15.67 -2.34 8.38
C LEU A 78 -14.29 -2.26 7.74
N LEU A 79 -13.27 -1.78 8.47
CA LEU A 79 -11.91 -1.67 7.93
C LEU A 79 -11.30 -3.04 7.59
N ASP A 80 -11.65 -4.08 8.34
CA ASP A 80 -11.16 -5.44 8.12
C ASP A 80 -11.91 -6.18 7.00
N LEU A 81 -13.05 -5.63 6.55
CA LEU A 81 -13.92 -6.26 5.58
C LEU A 81 -13.34 -6.17 4.16
N ARG A 82 -13.37 -7.30 3.44
CA ARG A 82 -13.04 -7.30 2.01
C ARG A 82 -14.22 -6.76 1.21
N VAL A 83 -13.92 -5.84 0.28
CA VAL A 83 -14.95 -5.11 -0.46
C VAL A 83 -14.95 -5.56 -1.92
N PRO A 84 -16.08 -6.05 -2.45
CA PRO A 84 -16.25 -6.25 -3.89
C PRO A 84 -16.12 -4.92 -4.65
N ALA A 85 -15.67 -4.96 -5.91
CA ALA A 85 -15.35 -3.75 -6.66
C ALA A 85 -16.54 -2.79 -6.78
N GLU A 86 -17.74 -3.34 -6.94
CA GLU A 86 -18.99 -2.62 -7.09
C GLU A 86 -19.48 -1.90 -5.82
N PHE A 87 -18.96 -2.26 -4.63
CA PHE A 87 -19.37 -1.68 -3.35
C PHE A 87 -18.35 -0.71 -2.75
N LYS A 88 -17.25 -0.39 -3.43
CA LYS A 88 -16.18 0.46 -2.87
C LYS A 88 -16.68 1.82 -2.39
N GLU A 89 -17.51 2.49 -3.18
CA GLU A 89 -18.06 3.79 -2.82
C GLU A 89 -19.03 3.70 -1.64
N PHE A 90 -19.94 2.71 -1.69
CA PHE A 90 -20.85 2.44 -0.58
C PHE A 90 -20.10 2.13 0.72
N HIS A 91 -19.10 1.24 0.66
CA HIS A 91 -18.28 0.86 1.79
C HIS A 91 -17.53 2.05 2.38
N PHE A 92 -16.91 2.86 1.53
CA PHE A 92 -16.22 4.07 1.97
C PHE A 92 -17.17 5.01 2.72
N ASN A 93 -18.35 5.28 2.17
CA ASN A 93 -19.34 6.14 2.82
C ASN A 93 -19.80 5.57 4.17
N LEU A 94 -19.91 4.25 4.28
CA LEU A 94 -20.25 3.59 5.53
C LEU A 94 -19.13 3.73 6.57
N VAL A 95 -17.87 3.50 6.18
CA VAL A 95 -16.69 3.71 7.03
C VAL A 95 -16.64 5.15 7.54
N VAL A 96 -16.93 6.13 6.69
CA VAL A 96 -17.00 7.55 7.09
C VAL A 96 -18.12 7.80 8.10
N ALA A 97 -19.32 7.23 7.89
CA ALA A 97 -20.42 7.36 8.83
C ALA A 97 -20.07 6.79 10.22
N PHE A 98 -19.43 5.62 10.26
CA PHE A 98 -18.96 5.01 11.51
C PHE A 98 -17.76 5.72 12.13
N GLY A 99 -16.91 6.34 11.30
CA GLY A 99 -15.85 7.26 11.75
C GLY A 99 -16.43 8.48 12.47
N ASP A 100 -17.51 9.07 11.95
CA ASP A 100 -18.22 10.17 12.59
C ASP A 100 -18.81 9.74 13.95
N PHE A 101 -19.44 8.55 14.03
CA PHE A 101 -19.92 8.01 15.30
C PHE A 101 -18.78 7.83 16.31
N LYS A 102 -17.64 7.27 15.88
CA LYS A 102 -16.44 7.06 16.72
C LYS A 102 -15.86 8.38 17.24
N LEU A 103 -15.89 9.45 16.45
CA LEU A 103 -15.42 10.78 16.84
C LEU A 103 -16.42 11.56 17.71
N GLY A 104 -17.60 11.01 17.99
CA GLY A 104 -18.67 11.66 18.74
C GLY A 104 -19.56 12.59 17.90
N ASN A 105 -19.36 12.64 16.58
CA ASN A 105 -20.18 13.40 15.63
C ASN A 105 -21.46 12.63 15.27
N THR A 106 -22.24 12.23 16.27
CA THR A 106 -23.39 11.31 16.12
C THR A 106 -24.45 11.81 15.15
N ALA A 107 -24.72 13.12 15.09
CA ALA A 107 -25.68 13.69 14.16
C ALA A 107 -25.24 13.54 12.68
N SER A 108 -23.96 13.77 12.40
CA SER A 108 -23.39 13.58 11.05
C SER A 108 -23.37 12.10 10.66
N GLY A 109 -22.91 11.24 11.58
CA GLY A 109 -22.89 9.79 11.38
C GLY A 109 -24.29 9.23 11.10
N GLN A 110 -25.28 9.65 11.88
CA GLN A 110 -26.67 9.22 11.69
C GLN A 110 -27.26 9.70 10.37
N ALA A 111 -27.08 10.98 10.03
CA ALA A 111 -27.58 11.51 8.76
C ALA A 111 -27.00 10.76 7.55
N ARG A 112 -25.71 10.42 7.59
CA ARG A 112 -25.06 9.62 6.54
C ARG A 112 -25.60 8.19 6.50
N LEU A 113 -25.74 7.54 7.66
CA LEU A 113 -26.26 6.18 7.75
C LEU A 113 -27.70 6.09 7.22
N ASP A 114 -28.55 7.08 7.54
CA ASP A 114 -29.93 7.13 7.08
C ASP A 114 -30.02 7.31 5.55
N LEU A 115 -29.15 8.15 4.97
CA LEU A 115 -29.05 8.30 3.52
C LEU A 115 -28.62 6.98 2.85
N LEU A 116 -27.65 6.27 3.44
CA LEU A 116 -27.20 4.98 2.92
C LEU A 116 -28.31 3.92 3.00
N LYS A 117 -29.04 3.83 4.11
CA LYS A 117 -30.19 2.94 4.26
C LYS A 117 -31.29 3.24 3.24
N LYS A 118 -31.58 4.52 3.04
CA LYS A 118 -32.59 4.95 2.04
C LYS A 118 -32.18 4.58 0.61
N ALA A 119 -30.89 4.69 0.28
CA ALA A 119 -30.38 4.36 -1.04
C ALA A 119 -30.20 2.86 -1.27
N THR A 120 -30.19 2.05 -0.21
CA THR A 120 -29.74 0.66 -0.22
C THR A 120 -30.78 -0.25 0.44
N PRO A 121 -31.77 -0.78 -0.32
CA PRO A 121 -32.92 -1.49 0.25
C PRO A 121 -32.58 -2.78 1.04
N TRP A 122 -31.41 -3.37 0.80
CA TRP A 122 -30.93 -4.57 1.50
C TRP A 122 -30.26 -4.26 2.84
N LEU A 123 -29.94 -3.00 3.12
CA LEU A 123 -29.25 -2.59 4.34
C LEU A 123 -30.24 -2.55 5.51
N ASN A 124 -29.95 -3.33 6.56
CA ASN A 124 -30.76 -3.50 7.76
C ASN A 124 -32.03 -4.37 7.58
N GLN A 125 -31.97 -5.38 6.70
CA GLN A 125 -32.97 -6.46 6.60
C GLN A 125 -32.73 -7.56 7.64
#